data_AF-A0A2V8Z5M5-F1
#
_entry.id   AF-A0A2V8Z5M5-F1
#
_cell.length_a   1.000
_cell.length_b   1.000
_cell.length_c   1.000
_cell.angle_alpha   90.00
_cell.angle_beta   90.00
_cell.angle_gamma   90.00
#
_symmetry.space_group_name_H-M   'P 1'
#
loop_
_entity.id
_entity.type
_entity.pdbx_description
1 polymer ?
#
loop_
_entity_poly.entity_id
_entity_poly.type
_entity_poly.pdbx_seq_one_letter_code
_entity_poly.pdbx_strand_id
1 'polypeptide(L)'
;MRENHCLRSLGIAVAACCFLLIASLLGTRTNAQLAGATLSGVVSDASGSAVASAKVSIKNLATSDIRELTTNADGLYSAPNLLPGNLWA
;
A
#
# COMPACT_ATOMS: atom_id res chain seq x y z
N MET A 1 -51.33 -10.77 -26.67
CA MET A 1 -50.25 -11.54 -25.99
C MET A 1 -48.87 -10.89 -26.05
N ARG A 2 -48.50 -10.11 -27.09
CA ARG A 2 -47.14 -9.57 -27.31
C ARG A 2 -46.76 -8.34 -26.45
N GLU A 3 -47.72 -7.52 -26.05
CA GLU A 3 -47.50 -6.27 -25.28
C GLU A 3 -47.04 -6.52 -23.83
N ASN A 4 -47.58 -7.55 -23.18
CA ASN A 4 -47.23 -7.94 -21.81
C ASN A 4 -45.78 -8.42 -21.69
N HIS A 5 -45.20 -8.96 -22.77
CA HIS A 5 -43.79 -9.38 -22.78
C HIS A 5 -42.83 -8.18 -22.91
N CYS A 6 -43.24 -7.12 -23.59
CA CYS A 6 -42.45 -5.89 -23.72
C CYS A 6 -42.42 -5.10 -22.40
N LEU A 7 -43.58 -4.93 -21.73
CA LEU A 7 -43.64 -4.30 -20.41
C LEU A 7 -42.87 -5.08 -19.32
N ARG A 8 -42.91 -6.42 -19.37
CA ARG A 8 -42.14 -7.27 -18.44
C ARG A 8 -40.64 -7.22 -18.70
N SER A 9 -40.22 -7.19 -19.96
CA SER A 9 -38.80 -7.06 -20.33
C SER A 9 -38.24 -5.69 -19.92
N LEU A 10 -39.02 -4.62 -20.07
CA LEU A 10 -38.64 -3.27 -19.62
C LEU A 10 -38.52 -3.20 -18.09
N GLY A 11 -39.46 -3.79 -17.35
CA GLY A 11 -39.41 -3.83 -15.88
C GLY A 11 -38.18 -4.58 -15.34
N ILE A 12 -37.80 -5.69 -15.97
CA ILE A 12 -36.58 -6.44 -15.61
C ILE A 12 -35.33 -5.61 -15.90
N ALA A 13 -35.26 -4.92 -17.05
CA ALA A 13 -34.13 -4.07 -17.40
C ALA A 13 -33.96 -2.90 -16.41
N VAL A 14 -35.05 -2.24 -16.03
CA VAL A 14 -35.03 -1.15 -15.04
C VAL A 14 -34.60 -1.67 -13.67
N ALA A 15 -35.16 -2.79 -13.21
CA ALA A 15 -34.77 -3.39 -11.93
C ALA A 15 -33.29 -3.80 -11.91
N ALA A 16 -32.77 -4.37 -13.00
CA ALA A 16 -31.36 -4.71 -13.13
C ALA A 16 -30.46 -3.46 -13.11
N CYS A 17 -30.84 -2.39 -13.82
CA CYS A 17 -30.11 -1.12 -13.78
C CYS A 17 -30.11 -0.49 -12.37
N CYS A 18 -31.25 -0.47 -11.68
CA CYS A 18 -31.34 0.02 -10.31
C CYS A 18 -30.49 -0.82 -9.35
N PHE A 19 -30.51 -2.14 -9.48
CA PHE A 19 -29.70 -3.04 -8.65
C PHE A 19 -28.19 -2.80 -8.87
N LEU A 20 -27.75 -2.66 -10.13
CA LEU A 20 -26.35 -2.37 -10.46
C LEU A 20 -25.91 -0.99 -9.94
N LEU A 21 -26.78 0.02 -10.01
CA LEU A 21 -26.52 1.35 -9.46
C LEU A 21 -26.41 1.33 -7.94
N ILE A 22 -27.31 0.63 -7.25
CA ILE A 22 -27.24 0.51 -5.78
C ILE A 22 -25.98 -0.27 -5.38
N ALA A 23 -25.65 -1.35 -6.08
CA ALA A 23 -24.45 -2.14 -5.80
C ALA A 23 -23.15 -1.35 -5.96
N SER A 24 -23.07 -0.40 -6.90
CA SER A 24 -21.89 0.45 -7.08
C SER A 24 -21.74 1.53 -6.00
N LEU A 25 -22.85 2.03 -5.44
CA LEU A 25 -22.84 2.97 -4.31
C LEU A 25 -22.44 2.31 -2.97
N LEU A 26 -22.59 0.98 -2.86
CA LEU A 26 -22.17 0.20 -1.70
C LEU A 26 -20.68 -0.19 -1.74
N GLY A 27 -19.91 0.33 -2.70
CA GLY A 27 -18.46 0.13 -2.78
C GLY A 27 -17.77 0.48 -1.45
N THR A 28 -17.16 -0.52 -0.82
CA THR A 28 -16.43 -0.35 0.43
C THR A 28 -15.23 0.59 0.22
N ARG A 29 -14.94 1.45 1.20
CA ARG A 29 -13.73 2.30 1.15
C ARG A 29 -12.51 1.41 1.27
N THR A 30 -11.86 1.11 0.15
CA THR A 30 -10.55 0.47 0.15
C THR A 30 -9.51 1.52 0.53
N ASN A 31 -8.90 1.36 1.71
CA ASN A 31 -7.77 2.19 2.10
C ASN A 31 -6.52 1.70 1.37
N ALA A 32 -6.14 2.37 0.29
CA ALA A 32 -4.84 2.16 -0.38
C ALA A 32 -3.72 3.06 0.19
N GLN A 33 -3.99 3.74 1.32
CA GLN A 33 -3.03 4.64 1.95
C GLN A 33 -1.91 3.87 2.63
N LEU A 34 -0.68 4.16 2.21
CA LEU A 34 0.53 3.55 2.73
C LEU A 34 1.04 4.41 3.90
N ALA A 35 0.72 4.00 5.13
CA ALA A 35 1.02 4.76 6.35
C ALA A 35 2.49 4.62 6.81
N GLY A 36 3.44 4.54 5.88
CA GLY A 36 4.85 4.29 6.19
C GLY A 36 5.78 5.42 5.75
N ALA A 37 6.85 5.62 6.50
CA ALA A 37 7.93 6.53 6.15
C ALA A 37 9.03 5.80 5.36
N THR A 38 9.88 6.56 4.68
CA THR A 38 11.11 6.05 4.04
C THR A 38 12.31 6.44 4.88
N LEU A 39 13.09 5.45 5.34
CA LEU A 39 14.41 5.69 5.93
C LEU A 39 15.46 5.47 4.86
N SER A 40 16.33 6.47 4.65
CA SER A 40 17.42 6.38 3.67
C SER A 40 18.66 7.07 4.20
N GLY A 41 19.83 6.67 3.70
CA GLY A 41 21.11 7.22 4.10
C GLY A 41 22.27 6.59 3.33
N VAL A 42 23.48 7.00 3.68
CA VAL A 42 24.72 6.49 3.07
C VAL A 42 25.59 5.86 4.17
N VAL A 43 26.17 4.71 3.87
CA VAL A 43 27.16 4.05 4.73
C VAL A 43 28.55 4.39 4.19
N SER A 44 29.39 4.96 5.06
CA SER A 44 30.76 5.37 4.75
C SER A 44 31.75 4.79 5.75
N ASP A 45 33.00 4.58 5.35
CA ASP A 45 34.09 4.19 6.25
C ASP A 45 34.76 5.40 6.94
N ALA A 46 35.79 5.15 7.74
CA ALA A 46 36.50 6.20 8.49
C ALA A 46 37.25 7.21 7.59
N SER A 47 37.50 6.88 6.31
CA SER A 47 38.07 7.79 5.33
C SER A 47 37.02 8.66 4.64
N GLY A 48 35.73 8.40 4.88
CA GLY A 48 34.60 9.02 4.18
C GLY A 48 34.23 8.33 2.86
N SER A 49 34.86 7.20 2.52
CA SER A 49 34.55 6.45 1.31
C SER A 49 33.28 5.63 1.47
N ALA A 50 32.47 5.57 0.40
CA ALA A 50 31.24 4.79 0.40
C ALA A 50 31.50 3.29 0.56
N VAL A 51 30.68 2.62 1.38
CA VAL A 51 30.77 1.18 1.62
C VAL A 51 29.67 0.45 0.86
N ALA A 52 30.04 -0.21 -0.22
CA ALA A 52 29.15 -1.06 -0.98
C ALA A 52 28.88 -2.41 -0.28
N SER A 53 27.73 -3.01 -0.55
CA SER A 53 27.35 -4.32 -0.02
C SER A 53 27.30 -4.41 1.52
N ALA A 54 27.20 -3.28 2.22
CA ALA A 54 27.04 -3.25 3.66
C ALA A 54 25.63 -3.72 4.04
N LYS A 55 25.54 -4.64 5.00
CA LYS A 55 24.27 -5.11 5.54
C LYS A 55 23.72 -4.08 6.53
N VAL A 56 22.53 -3.57 6.26
CA VAL A 56 21.77 -2.67 7.13
C VAL A 56 20.57 -3.43 7.68
N SER A 57 20.38 -3.40 9.00
CA SER A 57 19.26 -4.03 9.69
C SER A 57 18.47 -2.97 10.46
N ILE A 58 17.21 -2.77 10.09
CA ILE A 58 16.30 -1.82 10.71
C ILE A 58 15.30 -2.61 11.55
N LYS A 59 15.30 -2.39 12.86
CA LYS A 59 14.39 -3.04 13.80
C LYS A 59 13.30 -2.08 14.26
N ASN A 60 12.03 -2.42 14.05
CA ASN A 60 10.92 -1.76 14.71
C ASN A 60 10.85 -2.27 16.16
N LEU A 61 11.05 -1.39 17.13
CA LEU A 61 11.06 -1.78 18.55
C LEU A 61 9.66 -2.08 19.11
N ALA A 62 8.60 -1.57 18.48
CA ALA A 62 7.22 -1.80 18.92
C ALA A 62 6.69 -3.17 18.47
N THR A 63 6.97 -3.54 17.21
CA THR A 63 6.49 -4.80 16.61
C THR A 63 7.54 -5.91 16.59
N SER A 64 8.80 -5.57 16.88
CA SER A 64 9.97 -6.45 16.69
C SER A 64 10.24 -6.85 15.23
N ASP A 65 9.57 -6.25 14.26
CA ASP A 65 9.84 -6.50 12.84
C ASP A 65 11.26 -6.05 12.46
N ILE A 66 11.93 -6.85 11.64
CA ILE A 66 13.29 -6.56 11.14
C ILE A 66 13.23 -6.45 9.61
N ARG A 67 13.76 -5.34 9.09
CA ARG A 67 14.01 -5.16 7.66
C ARG A 67 15.50 -5.14 7.39
N GLU A 68 15.95 -6.11 6.62
CA GLU A 68 17.33 -6.20 6.17
C GLU A 68 17.45 -5.72 4.72
N LEU A 69 18.54 -5.01 4.45
CA LEU A 69 18.84 -4.46 3.13
C LEU A 69 20.35 -4.27 2.99
N THR A 70 20.78 -4.10 1.75
CA THR A 70 22.19 -4.01 1.38
C THR A 70 22.44 -2.71 0.65
N THR A 71 23.53 -2.01 0.97
CA THR A 71 23.91 -0.76 0.29
C THR A 71 24.32 -1.00 -1.16
N ASN A 72 24.06 -0.01 -2.02
CA ASN A 72 24.54 -0.03 -3.41
C ASN A 72 26.02 0.38 -3.52
N ALA A 73 26.53 0.54 -4.74
CA ALA A 73 27.91 0.95 -5.00
C ALA A 73 28.30 2.31 -4.40
N ASP A 74 27.34 3.22 -4.23
CA ASP A 74 27.52 4.54 -3.63
C ASP A 74 27.33 4.52 -2.11
N GLY A 75 27.19 3.33 -1.50
CA GLY A 75 26.90 3.17 -0.07
C GLY A 75 25.48 3.58 0.31
N LEU A 76 24.63 3.91 -0.65
CA LEU A 76 23.26 4.37 -0.43
C LEU A 76 22.36 3.19 -0.05
N TYR A 77 21.46 3.45 0.89
CA TYR A 77 20.36 2.56 1.24
C TYR A 77 19.02 3.29 1.30
N SER A 78 17.93 2.56 1.02
CA SER A 78 16.55 3.08 1.13
C SER A 78 15.59 1.99 1.58
N ALA A 79 14.82 2.28 2.62
CA ALA A 79 13.83 1.41 3.23
C ALA A 79 12.48 2.13 3.26
N PRO A 80 11.67 2.02 2.18
CA PRO A 80 10.35 2.63 2.12
C PRO A 80 9.34 1.86 2.97
N ASN A 81 8.21 2.49 3.31
CA ASN A 81 7.06 1.86 3.95
C ASN A 81 7.37 1.28 5.33
N LEU A 82 8.24 1.94 6.10
CA LEU A 82 8.44 1.62 7.50
C LEU A 82 7.26 2.15 8.31
N LEU A 83 6.53 1.24 8.94
CA LEU A 83 5.47 1.62 9.86
C LEU A 83 6.08 2.39 11.04
N PRO A 84 5.37 3.39 11.58
CA PRO A 84 5.83 4.12 12.75
C PRO A 84 6.09 3.16 13.92
N GLY A 85 7.15 3.47 14.69
CA GLY A 85 7.39 2.82 15.97
C GLY A 85 6.45 3.36 17.05
N ASN A 86 6.70 2.95 18.30
CA ASN A 86 5.94 3.49 19.43
C ASN A 86 6.23 4.99 19.56
N LEU A 87 5.22 5.83 19.36
CA LEU A 87 5.26 7.22 19.76
C LEU A 87 5.02 7.23 21.27
N TRP A 88 5.96 7.77 22.05
CA TRP A 88 5.69 8.07 23.44
C TRP A 88 4.61 9.14 23.48
N ALA A 89 3.49 8.83 24.13
CA ALA A 89 2.53 9.79 24.65
C ALA A 89 2.60 9.71 26.18
#